data_AF-A0A0C4YV12-F1
#
_entry.id   AF-A0A0C4YV12-F1
#
_cell.length_a   1.000
_cell.length_b   1.000
_cell.length_c   1.000
_cell.angle_alpha   90.00
_cell.angle_beta   90.00
_cell.angle_gamma   90.00
#
_symmetry.space_group_name_H-M   'P 1'
#
loop_
_entity.id
_entity.type
_entity.pdbx_description
1 polymer ?
#
loop_
_entity_poly.entity_id
_entity_poly.type
_entity_poly.pdbx_seq_one_letter_code
_entity_poly.pdbx_strand_id
1 'polypeptide(L)' 'MFKKEHLEAMRRVLESVCRDFDAELVEFNGEHDHVHLLVNYPPKVALSTLVASLKGVSSRLLRQYIEQQAPH' A
#
# COMPACT_ATOMS: atom_id res chain seq x y z
N MET A 1 13.70 9.00 -2.50
CA MET A 1 13.02 8.80 -3.79
C MET A 1 12.52 7.35 -3.85
N PHE A 2 11.23 7.12 -4.11
CA PHE A 2 10.70 5.76 -4.24
C PHE A 2 11.28 5.09 -5.48
N LYS A 3 12.20 4.14 -5.28
CA LYS A 3 12.71 3.31 -6.37
C LYS A 3 11.57 2.43 -6.88
N LYS A 4 11.61 2.08 -8.17
CA LYS A 4 10.61 1.22 -8.81
C LYS A 4 10.38 -0.10 -8.05
N GLU A 5 11.45 -0.67 -7.49
CA GLU A 5 11.42 -1.89 -6.68
C GLU A 5 10.60 -1.73 -5.39
N HIS A 6 10.65 -0.55 -4.75
CA HIS A 6 9.84 -0.27 -3.55
C HIS A 6 8.36 -0.14 -3.89
N LEU A 7 8.05 0.50 -5.02
CA LEU A 7 6.67 0.64 -5.50
C LEU A 7 6.05 -0.72 -5.83
N GLU A 8 6.81 -1.61 -6.49
CA GLU A 8 6.39 -2.98 -6.78
C GLU A 8 6.15 -3.80 -5.51
N ALA A 9 7.05 -3.70 -4.52
CA ALA A 9 6.86 -4.37 -3.24
C ALA A 9 5.62 -3.84 -2.50
N MET A 10 5.42 -2.52 -2.49
CA MET A 10 4.28 -1.90 -1.86
C MET A 10 2.98 -2.29 -2.55
N ARG A 11 2.95 -2.33 -3.88
CA ARG A 11 1.81 -2.81 -4.67
C ARG A 11 1.40 -4.23 -4.25
N ARG A 12 2.35 -5.18 -4.18
CA ARG A 12 2.07 -6.58 -3.81
C ARG A 12 1.44 -6.70 -2.43
N VAL A 13 1.94 -5.92 -1.47
CA VAL A 13 1.40 -5.98 -0.11
C VAL A 13 0.02 -5.33 -0.03
N LEU A 14 -0.19 -4.20 -0.71
CA LEU A 14 -1.49 -3.54 -0.76
C LEU A 14 -2.54 -4.41 -1.46
N GLU A 15 -2.16 -5.14 -2.51
CA GLU A 15 -3.02 -6.12 -3.18
C GLU A 15 -3.42 -7.26 -2.23
N SER A 16 -2.48 -7.77 -1.42
CA SER A 16 -2.78 -8.77 -0.39
C SER A 16 -3.77 -8.24 0.64
N VAL A 17 -3.57 -7.01 1.13
CA VAL A 17 -4.51 -6.37 2.08
C VAL A 17 -5.88 -6.19 1.45
N CYS A 18 -5.98 -5.75 0.19
CA CYS A 18 -7.27 -5.68 -0.51
C CYS A 18 -7.95 -7.06 -0.54
N ARG A 19 -7.21 -8.11 -0.89
CA ARG A 19 -7.73 -9.49 -0.96
C ARG A 19 -8.23 -10.02 0.38
N ASP A 20 -7.53 -9.74 1.48
CA ASP A 20 -7.98 -10.12 2.84
C ASP A 20 -9.32 -9.47 3.21
N PHE A 21 -9.67 -8.36 2.57
CA PHE A 21 -10.92 -7.65 2.74
C PHE A 21 -11.96 -7.95 1.65
N ASP A 22 -11.75 -8.99 0.82
CA ASP A 22 -12.64 -9.30 -0.32
C ASP A 22 -12.74 -8.13 -1.32
N ALA A 23 -11.70 -7.29 -1.36
CA ALA A 23 -11.55 -6.13 -2.24
C ALA A 23 -10.48 -6.40 -3.31
N GLU A 24 -10.52 -5.61 -4.38
CA GLU A 24 -9.64 -5.72 -5.53
C GLU A 24 -8.90 -4.41 -5.77
N LEU A 25 -7.56 -4.48 -5.85
CA LEU A 25 -6.72 -3.36 -6.26
C LEU A 25 -6.71 -3.27 -7.79
N VAL A 26 -7.46 -2.32 -8.34
CA VAL A 26 -7.65 -2.15 -9.79
C VAL A 26 -6.47 -1.41 -10.41
N GLU A 27 -6.03 -0.32 -9.77
CA GLU A 27 -4.88 0.48 -10.23
C GLU A 27 -4.00 0.91 -9.05
N PHE A 28 -2.71 1.02 -9.31
CA PHE A 28 -1.71 1.50 -8.36
C PHE A 28 -0.69 2.38 -9.08
N ASN A 29 -0.70 3.67 -8.75
CA ASN A 29 0.22 4.66 -9.30
C ASN A 29 0.98 5.36 -8.17
N GLY A 30 2.30 5.49 -8.32
CA GLY A 30 3.15 6.19 -7.36
C GLY A 30 3.68 7.50 -7.91
N GLU A 31 3.48 8.57 -7.16
CA GLU A 31 4.19 9.85 -7.31
C GLU A 31 5.36 9.92 -6.32
N HIS A 32 6.15 11.00 -6.38
CA HIS A 32 7.31 11.16 -5.51
C HIS A 32 6.99 11.27 -4.01
N ASP A 33 5.81 11.80 -3.68
CA ASP A 33 5.40 12.11 -2.30
C ASP A 33 4.22 11.24 -1.82
N HIS A 34 3.46 10.64 -2.74
CA HIS A 34 2.25 9.91 -2.41
C HIS A 34 1.93 8.83 -3.45
N VAL A 35 0.98 7.94 -3.11
CA VAL A 35 0.48 6.90 -4.02
C VAL A 35 -1.03 7.00 -4.17
N HIS A 36 -1.50 6.71 -5.37
CA HIS A 36 -2.92 6.63 -5.72
C HIS A 36 -3.30 5.16 -5.89
N LEU A 37 -4.38 4.77 -5.24
CA LEU A 37 -4.95 3.42 -5.35
C LEU A 37 -6.39 3.54 -5.85
N LEU A 38 -6.72 2.76 -6.88
CA LEU A 38 -8.10 2.51 -7.26
C LEU A 38 -8.50 1.13 -6.75
N VAL A 39 -9.53 1.07 -5.89
CA VAL A 39 -9.94 -0.18 -5.23
C VAL A 39 -11.44 -0.40 -5.41
N ASN A 40 -11.80 -1.58 -5.91
CA ASN A 40 -13.17 -2.08 -5.86
C ASN A 40 -13.36 -2.84 -4.56
N TYR A 41 -14.40 -2.50 -3.78
CA TYR A 41 -14.67 -3.17 -2.51
C TYR A 41 -16.18 -3.40 -2.35
N PRO A 42 -16.59 -4.50 -1.69
CA PRO A 42 -18.01 -4.79 -1.50
C PRO A 42 -18.61 -3.89 -0.41
N PRO A 43 -19.90 -3.55 -0.48
CA PRO A 43 -20.55 -2.60 0.44
C PRO A 43 -20.61 -3.09 1.91
N LYS A 44 -20.42 -4.40 2.13
CA LYS A 44 -20.31 -5.01 3.47
C LYS A 44 -18.99 -4.66 4.18
N VAL A 45 -17.97 -4.20 3.46
CA VAL A 45 -16.67 -3.85 4.01
C VAL A 45 -16.69 -2.41 4.48
N ALA A 46 -16.33 -2.20 5.75
CA ALA A 46 -16.15 -0.86 6.28
C ALA A 46 -14.92 -0.21 5.63
N LEU A 47 -15.16 0.81 4.80
CA LEU A 47 -14.12 1.55 4.08
C LEU A 47 -13.04 2.11 5.04
N SER A 48 -13.45 2.60 6.22
CA SER A 48 -12.52 3.13 7.22
C SER A 48 -11.52 2.08 7.71
N THR A 49 -11.95 0.84 7.91
CA THR A 49 -11.09 -0.27 8.34
C THR A 49 -10.13 -0.68 7.23
N LEU A 50 -10.61 -0.78 5.98
CA LEU A 50 -9.76 -1.05 4.82
C LEU A 50 -8.66 0.02 4.68
N VAL A 51 -9.05 1.30 4.74
CA VAL A 51 -8.11 2.43 4.63
C VAL A 51 -7.11 2.46 5.79
N ALA A 52 -7.54 2.14 7.01
CA ALA A 52 -6.65 2.07 8.17
C ALA A 52 -5.59 0.95 7.98
N SER A 53 -6.00 -0.23 7.51
CA SER A 53 -5.09 -1.34 7.22
C SER A 53 -4.08 -0.97 6.12
N LEU A 54 -4.55 -0.41 5.00
CA LEU A 54 -3.69 0.01 3.89
C LEU A 54 -2.64 1.04 4.34
N LYS A 55 -3.03 2.05 5.13
CA LYS A 55 -2.12 3.06 5.68
C LYS A 55 -1.14 2.47 6.69
N GLY A 56 -1.61 1.59 7.58
CA GLY A 56 -0.77 0.97 8.60
C GLY A 56 0.33 0.09 8.01
N VAL A 57 -0.04 -0.76 7.05
CA VAL A 57 0.91 -1.69 6.41
C VAL A 57 1.88 -0.92 5.50
N SER A 58 1.40 0.03 4.70
CA SER A 58 2.28 0.85 3.86
C SER A 58 3.27 1.69 4.69
N SER A 59 2.83 2.32 5.77
CA SER A 59 3.71 3.07 6.69
C SER A 59 4.80 2.18 7.28
N ARG A 60 4.45 0.97 7.73
CA ARG A 60 5.43 0.01 8.26
C ARG A 60 6.47 -0.40 7.22
N LEU A 61 6.04 -0.72 5.99
CA LEU A 61 6.95 -1.08 4.89
C LEU A 61 7.89 0.07 4.56
N LEU A 62 7.34 1.28 4.41
CA LEU A 62 8.12 2.48 4.11
C LEU A 62 9.21 2.71 5.15
N ARG A 63 8.88 2.56 6.43
CA ARG A 63 9.84 2.71 7.52
C ARG A 63 10.98 1.70 7.43
N GLN A 64 10.68 0.42 7.16
CA GLN A 64 11.69 -0.62 6.98
C GLN A 64 12.61 -0.34 5.78
N TYR A 65 12.07 0.16 4.67
CA TYR A 65 12.90 0.54 3.51
C TYR A 65 13.80 1.74 3.78
N ILE A 66 13.32 2.74 4.54
CA ILE A 66 14.11 3.91 4.91
C ILE A 66 15.23 3.50 5.89
N GLU A 67 14.93 2.64 6.87
CA GLU A 67 15.94 2.13 7.81
C GLU A 67 17.04 1.32 7.12
N GLN A 68 16.71 0.54 6.07
CA GLN A 68 17.70 -0.18 5.26
C GLN A 68 18.56 0.73 4.36
N GLN A 69 18.18 2.00 4.17
CA GLN A 69 18.95 2.99 3.41
C GLN A 69 19.66 4.01 4.31
N ALA A 70 19.55 3.88 5.63
CA ALA A 70 20.32 4.71 6.54
C ALA A 70 21.81 4.36 6.40
N PRO A 71 22.70 5.32 6.10
CA PRO A 71 24.13 5.06 6.10
C PRO A 71 24.56 4.65 7.51
N HIS A 72 25.29 3.54 7.60
CA HIS A 72 26.10 3.22 8.78
C HIS A 72 27.22 4.24 8.96
#